data_AF-A0A958N2V6-F1
#
_entry.id   AF-A0A958N2V6-F1
#
_cell.length_a   1.000
_cell.length_b   1.000
_cell.length_c   1.000
_cell.angle_alpha   90.00
_cell.angle_beta   90.00
_cell.angle_gamma   90.00
#
_symmetry.space_group_name_H-M   'P 1'
#
loop_
_entity.id
_entity.type
_entity.pdbx_description
1 polymer ?
#
loop_
_entity_poly.entity_id
_entity_poly.type
_entity_poly.pdbx_seq_one_letter_code
_entity_poly.pdbx_strand_id
1 'polypeptide(L)'
;MSIQGLNNIQINPINSKGIGKTNGPIDKSNDFANQLQNVLDKKGPSENVIKKPLEIKFSNHAVERMRSRGIHFAPETLERIDSAVSKAQEKGAKETLVMSDEAAMIINVENKTVVTVMDKSQLKENVFTNIDAAVLV
;
A
#
# COMPACT_ATOMS: atom_id res chain seq x y z
N MET A 1 -51.25 -10.12 -16.45
CA MET A 1 -51.33 -11.10 -15.36
C MET A 1 -50.41 -10.62 -14.26
N SER A 2 -50.96 -10.12 -13.16
CA SER A 2 -50.23 -9.77 -11.93
C SER A 2 -49.62 -11.02 -11.31
N ILE A 3 -48.45 -10.90 -10.67
CA ILE A 3 -48.27 -10.78 -9.21
C ILE A 3 -46.76 -10.60 -8.93
N GLN A 4 -46.34 -9.48 -8.35
CA GLN A 4 -46.16 -9.24 -6.91
C GLN A 4 -45.00 -10.03 -6.28
N GLY A 5 -44.09 -9.29 -5.64
CA GLY A 5 -43.01 -9.85 -4.83
C GLY A 5 -42.08 -8.78 -4.25
N LEU A 6 -42.62 -7.71 -3.67
CA LEU A 6 -41.89 -6.80 -2.79
C LEU A 6 -41.91 -7.38 -1.36
N ASN A 7 -40.75 -7.49 -0.72
CA ASN A 7 -40.59 -7.62 0.73
C ASN A 7 -39.26 -6.92 1.08
N ASN A 8 -39.25 -5.62 1.43
CA ASN A 8 -39.67 -4.99 2.69
C ASN A 8 -38.87 -5.48 3.91
N ILE A 9 -37.60 -5.05 4.00
CA ILE A 9 -36.80 -5.12 5.23
C ILE A 9 -37.07 -3.84 6.03
N GLN A 10 -37.86 -3.98 7.10
CA GLN A 10 -38.15 -2.93 8.07
C GLN A 10 -36.95 -2.77 9.01
N ILE A 11 -36.21 -1.66 8.91
CA ILE A 11 -35.20 -1.31 9.92
C ILE A 11 -35.90 -0.64 11.11
N ASN A 12 -35.91 -1.31 12.26
CA ASN A 12 -36.36 -0.69 13.50
C ASN A 12 -35.27 0.28 14.01
N PRO A 13 -35.61 1.56 14.31
CA PRO A 13 -34.66 2.46 14.93
C PRO A 13 -34.37 2.02 16.36
N ILE A 14 -33.09 1.80 16.66
CA ILE A 14 -32.58 1.61 18.02
C ILE A 14 -32.97 2.81 18.89
N ASN A 15 -33.83 2.53 19.87
CA ASN A 15 -34.35 3.46 20.86
C ASN A 15 -33.22 3.93 21.80
N SER A 16 -32.84 5.20 21.70
CA SER A 16 -31.92 5.87 22.62
C SER A 16 -32.63 6.16 23.95
N LYS A 17 -32.26 5.45 25.02
CA LYS A 17 -32.71 5.78 26.38
C LYS A 17 -31.54 5.79 27.34
N GLY A 18 -31.07 7.01 27.68
CA GLY A 18 -30.09 7.24 28.74
C GLY A 18 -29.26 8.51 28.56
N ILE A 19 -29.88 9.70 28.59
CA ILE A 19 -29.15 10.96 28.79
C ILE A 19 -29.69 11.62 30.06
N GLY A 20 -28.85 11.64 31.10
CA GLY A 20 -29.07 12.45 32.29
C GLY A 20 -28.81 13.93 31.99
N LYS A 21 -29.83 14.74 32.28
CA LYS A 21 -29.84 16.16 32.68
C LYS A 21 -28.63 17.04 32.33
N THR A 22 -28.83 18.02 31.45
CA THR A 22 -28.23 19.37 31.57
C THR A 22 -29.23 20.43 31.07
N ASN A 23 -29.49 21.44 31.88
CA ASN A 23 -30.36 22.58 31.55
C ASN A 23 -29.57 23.61 30.72
N GLY A 24 -30.06 23.96 29.52
CA GLY A 24 -29.55 25.04 28.68
C GLY A 24 -30.12 24.95 27.25
N PRO A 25 -30.32 26.07 26.53
CA PRO A 25 -30.83 26.05 25.16
C PRO A 25 -29.84 25.31 24.23
N ILE A 26 -30.31 24.20 23.66
CA ILE A 26 -29.51 23.27 22.86
C ILE A 26 -29.40 23.81 21.43
N ASP A 27 -28.32 24.54 21.12
CA ASP A 27 -27.95 24.92 19.75
C ASP A 27 -27.29 23.71 19.06
N LYS A 28 -28.12 22.92 18.38
CA LYS A 28 -27.73 21.66 17.70
C LYS A 28 -26.84 21.86 16.46
N SER A 29 -26.40 23.08 16.15
CA SER A 29 -25.64 23.35 14.92
C SER A 29 -24.13 23.19 15.13
N ASN A 30 -23.65 23.32 16.37
CA ASN A 30 -22.22 23.51 16.64
C ASN A 30 -21.56 22.34 17.40
N ASP A 31 -22.34 21.46 18.04
CA ASP A 31 -21.80 20.36 18.85
C ASP A 31 -21.17 19.25 18.00
N PHE A 32 -21.78 18.92 16.86
CA PHE A 32 -21.23 17.91 15.95
C PHE A 32 -19.95 18.41 15.25
N ALA A 33 -19.92 19.69 14.88
CA ALA A 33 -18.74 20.32 14.28
C ALA A 33 -17.56 20.31 15.26
N ASN A 34 -17.80 20.66 16.53
CA ASN A 34 -16.78 20.64 17.57
C ASN A 34 -16.32 19.22 17.94
N GLN A 35 -17.21 18.24 17.87
CA GLN A 35 -16.86 16.85 18.14
C GLN A 35 -16.09 16.21 16.98
N LEU A 36 -16.41 16.55 15.73
CA LEU A 36 -15.66 16.14 14.55
C LEU A 36 -14.27 16.79 14.52
N GLN A 37 -14.19 18.09 14.84
CA GLN A 37 -12.91 18.80 14.93
C GLN A 37 -11.98 18.16 15.97
N ASN A 38 -12.51 17.77 17.13
CA ASN A 38 -11.72 17.08 18.17
C ASN A 38 -11.26 15.65 17.79
N VAL A 39 -11.95 14.98 16.85
CA VAL A 39 -11.53 13.68 16.33
C VAL A 39 -10.51 13.84 15.19
N LEU A 40 -10.61 14.92 14.41
CA LEU A 40 -9.66 15.28 13.35
C LEU A 40 -8.34 15.86 13.91
N ASP A 41 -8.40 16.63 15.01
CA ASP A 41 -7.23 17.22 15.69
C ASP A 41 -6.51 16.27 16.65
N LYS A 42 -7.07 15.08 16.94
CA LYS A 42 -6.35 14.01 17.63
C LYS A 42 -5.35 13.32 16.69
N LYS A 43 -4.36 14.10 16.24
CA LYS A 43 -3.03 13.58 15.93
C LYS A 43 -2.48 13.01 17.23
N GLY A 44 -2.70 11.71 17.46
CA GLY A 44 -1.92 10.98 18.44
C GLY A 44 -0.43 11.19 18.18
N PRO A 45 0.45 10.97 19.16
CA PRO A 45 1.89 10.94 18.92
C PRO A 45 2.22 9.69 18.09
N SER A 46 1.83 9.69 16.81
CA SER A 46 2.56 8.94 15.79
C SER A 46 3.88 9.66 15.67
N GLU A 47 4.84 9.11 16.40
CA GLU A 47 6.26 9.16 16.10
C GLU A 47 6.48 9.61 14.66
N ASN A 48 6.91 10.86 14.52
CA ASN A 48 7.20 11.51 13.24
C ASN A 48 8.51 10.90 12.70
N VAL A 49 8.56 9.58 12.54
CA VAL A 49 9.44 8.98 11.56
C VAL A 49 8.78 9.34 10.24
N ILE A 50 9.26 10.43 9.65
CA ILE A 50 8.96 10.78 8.27
C ILE A 50 9.48 9.60 7.43
N LYS A 51 8.66 8.55 7.28
CA LYS A 51 8.92 7.45 6.38
C LYS A 51 8.91 8.09 5.00
N LYS A 52 10.11 8.23 4.43
CA LYS A 52 10.31 8.71 3.07
C LYS A 52 9.35 7.91 2.16
N PRO A 53 8.56 8.56 1.30
CA PRO A 53 7.65 7.83 0.43
C PRO A 53 8.47 6.82 -0.40
N LEU A 54 8.08 5.55 -0.33
CA LEU A 54 8.62 4.49 -1.17
C LEU A 54 8.45 4.92 -2.63
N GLU A 55 9.55 5.20 -3.30
CA GLU A 55 9.56 5.84 -4.62
C GLU A 55 9.69 4.83 -5.78
N ILE A 56 9.52 3.54 -5.48
CA ILE A 56 9.62 2.48 -6.47
C ILE A 56 8.34 2.40 -7.31
N LYS A 57 8.52 2.44 -8.62
CA LYS A 57 7.46 2.28 -9.62
C LYS A 57 7.52 0.88 -10.21
N PHE A 58 6.38 0.39 -10.67
CA PHE A 58 6.30 -0.88 -11.39
C PHE A 58 5.86 -0.60 -12.83
N SER A 59 6.60 -1.16 -13.79
CA SER A 59 6.18 -1.13 -15.19
C SER A 59 4.96 -2.03 -15.42
N ASN A 60 4.25 -1.81 -16.52
CA ASN A 60 3.12 -2.68 -16.90
C ASN A 60 3.53 -4.15 -16.99
N HIS A 61 4.73 -4.44 -17.51
CA HIS A 61 5.23 -5.81 -17.61
C HIS A 61 5.45 -6.43 -16.23
N ALA A 62 6.06 -5.68 -15.30
CA ALA A 62 6.24 -6.13 -13.92
C ALA A 62 4.89 -6.43 -13.26
N VAL A 63 3.90 -5.55 -13.39
CA VAL A 63 2.56 -5.74 -12.81
C VAL A 63 1.86 -6.97 -13.39
N GLU A 64 1.94 -7.17 -14.71
CA GLU A 64 1.36 -8.35 -15.36
C GLU A 64 2.04 -9.65 -14.92
N ARG A 65 3.36 -9.64 -14.76
CA ARG A 65 4.13 -10.77 -14.22
C ARG A 65 3.79 -11.06 -12.76
N MET A 66 3.66 -10.02 -11.93
CA MET A 66 3.23 -10.18 -10.54
C MET A 66 1.84 -10.82 -10.46
N ARG A 67 0.88 -10.31 -11.24
CA ARG A 67 -0.50 -10.84 -11.25
C ARG A 67 -0.55 -12.28 -11.75
N SER A 68 0.12 -12.59 -12.86
CA SER A 68 0.11 -13.95 -13.45
C SER A 68 0.73 -15.01 -12.55
N ARG A 69 1.63 -14.60 -11.64
CA ARG A 69 2.33 -15.51 -10.72
C ARG A 69 1.88 -15.41 -9.27
N GLY A 70 0.93 -14.54 -8.97
CA GLY A 70 0.49 -14.28 -7.60
C GLY A 70 1.59 -13.72 -6.70
N ILE A 71 2.59 -13.03 -7.26
CA ILE A 71 3.66 -12.41 -6.49
C ILE A 71 3.15 -11.11 -5.88
N HIS A 72 3.25 -11.02 -4.56
CA HIS A 72 2.88 -9.84 -3.79
C HIS A 72 4.06 -9.45 -2.91
N PHE A 73 4.34 -8.16 -2.81
CA PHE A 73 5.42 -7.67 -1.96
C PHE A 73 4.84 -7.12 -0.67
N ALA A 74 5.32 -7.64 0.47
CA ALA A 74 5.04 -7.03 1.76
C ALA A 74 5.69 -5.64 1.84
N PRO A 75 5.15 -4.70 2.64
CA PRO A 75 5.74 -3.39 2.82
C PRO A 75 7.23 -3.44 3.22
N GLU A 76 7.59 -4.40 4.07
CA GLU A 76 8.98 -4.63 4.50
C GLU A 76 9.90 -5.01 3.33
N THR A 77 9.41 -5.86 2.40
CA THR A 77 10.15 -6.22 1.19
C THR A 77 10.35 -5.00 0.30
N LEU A 78 9.33 -4.15 0.15
CA LEU A 78 9.44 -2.92 -0.63
C LEU A 78 10.49 -1.96 -0.05
N GLU A 79 10.57 -1.83 1.28
CA GLU A 79 11.62 -1.04 1.95
C GLU A 79 13.03 -1.62 1.68
N ARG A 80 13.18 -2.95 1.69
CA ARG A 80 14.46 -3.60 1.34
C ARG A 80 14.84 -3.38 -0.12
N ILE A 81 13.88 -3.46 -1.04
CA ILE A 81 14.12 -3.20 -2.46
C ILE A 81 14.55 -1.73 -2.65
N ASP A 82 13.88 -0.76 -2.00
CA ASP A 82 14.27 0.66 -2.06
C ASP A 82 15.69 0.90 -1.53
N SER A 83 16.05 0.25 -0.43
CA SER A 83 17.43 0.27 0.07
C SER A 83 18.43 -0.36 -0.91
N ALA A 84 18.07 -1.48 -1.55
CA ALA A 84 18.91 -2.13 -2.55
C ALA A 84 19.14 -1.25 -3.79
N VAL A 85 18.07 -0.62 -4.29
CA VAL A 85 18.14 0.33 -5.41
C VAL A 85 19.02 1.52 -5.03
N SER A 86 18.88 2.07 -3.83
CA SER A 86 19.73 3.17 -3.34
C SER A 86 21.21 2.77 -3.29
N LYS A 87 21.53 1.58 -2.78
CA LYS A 87 22.91 1.05 -2.76
C LYS A 87 23.48 0.82 -4.16
N ALA A 88 22.65 0.35 -5.09
CA ALA A 88 23.05 0.17 -6.48
C ALA A 88 23.30 1.53 -7.16
N GLN A 89 22.46 2.52 -6.86
CA GLN A 89 22.59 3.90 -7.34
C GLN A 89 23.88 4.56 -6.86
N GLU A 90 24.23 4.40 -5.57
CA GLU A 90 25.48 4.91 -5.00
C GLU A 90 26.72 4.34 -5.70
N LYS A 91 26.61 3.14 -6.26
CA LYS A 91 27.67 2.48 -7.04
C LYS A 91 27.63 2.79 -8.53
N GLY A 92 26.68 3.61 -8.98
CA GLY A 92 26.53 4.01 -10.38
C GLY A 92 25.92 2.93 -11.28
N ALA A 93 25.25 1.92 -10.72
CA ALA A 93 24.55 0.92 -11.50
C ALA A 93 23.29 1.51 -12.14
N LYS A 94 23.00 1.14 -13.39
CA LYS A 94 21.80 1.62 -14.12
C LYS A 94 20.73 0.55 -14.16
N GLU A 95 21.11 -0.67 -14.54
CA GLU A 95 20.23 -1.84 -14.52
C GLU A 95 20.73 -2.81 -13.45
N THR A 96 19.86 -3.14 -12.50
CA THR A 96 20.21 -3.96 -11.33
C THR A 96 19.28 -5.14 -11.19
N LEU A 97 19.85 -6.33 -10.98
CA LEU A 97 19.11 -7.51 -10.56
C LEU A 97 19.01 -7.51 -9.04
N VAL A 98 17.80 -7.39 -8.51
CA VAL A 98 17.52 -7.52 -7.07
C VAL A 98 16.90 -8.88 -6.82
N MET A 99 17.52 -9.65 -5.95
CA MET A 99 17.11 -11.01 -5.59
C MET A 99 16.61 -11.04 -4.16
N SER A 100 15.37 -11.47 -3.94
CA SER A 100 14.83 -11.80 -2.63
C SER A 100 14.66 -13.31 -2.46
N ASP A 101 14.18 -13.74 -1.29
CA ASP A 101 13.90 -15.15 -1.01
C ASP A 101 12.88 -15.78 -1.97
N GLU A 102 11.93 -14.98 -2.45
CA GLU A 102 10.76 -15.44 -3.21
C GLU A 102 10.83 -15.08 -4.70
N ALA A 103 11.46 -13.96 -5.05
CA ALA A 103 11.44 -13.41 -6.40
C ALA A 103 12.74 -12.68 -6.77
N ALA A 104 12.99 -12.60 -8.07
CA ALA A 104 13.99 -11.70 -8.64
C ALA A 104 13.32 -10.60 -9.44
N MET A 105 13.93 -9.42 -9.42
CA MET A 105 13.44 -8.22 -10.07
C MET A 105 14.57 -7.57 -10.86
N ILE A 106 14.29 -7.16 -12.08
CA ILE A 106 15.19 -6.27 -12.81
C ILE A 106 14.66 -4.86 -12.65
N ILE A 107 15.52 -3.97 -12.16
CA ILE A 107 15.16 -2.61 -11.81
C ILE A 107 16.06 -1.65 -12.57
N ASN A 108 15.41 -0.72 -13.26
CA ASN A 108 16.07 0.47 -13.76
C ASN A 108 16.23 1.44 -12.58
N VAL A 109 17.47 1.61 -12.14
CA VAL A 109 17.84 2.39 -10.95
C VAL A 109 17.61 3.87 -11.18
N GLU A 110 17.93 4.39 -12.37
CA GLU A 110 17.75 5.81 -12.73
C GLU A 110 16.29 6.26 -12.59
N ASN A 111 15.37 5.41 -13.07
CA ASN A 111 13.93 5.67 -13.03
C ASN A 111 13.23 5.05 -11.82
N LYS A 112 13.97 4.37 -10.93
CA LYS A 112 13.47 3.57 -9.82
C LYS A 112 12.27 2.69 -10.22
N THR A 113 12.37 2.07 -11.38
CA THR A 113 11.25 1.34 -12.00
C THR A 113 11.58 -0.14 -12.12
N VAL A 114 10.73 -0.99 -11.55
CA VAL A 114 10.78 -2.43 -11.73
C VAL A 114 10.32 -2.76 -13.15
N VAL A 115 11.24 -3.25 -13.97
CA VAL A 115 11.00 -3.60 -15.37
C VAL A 115 10.35 -4.97 -15.46
N THR A 116 10.82 -5.94 -14.68
CA THR A 116 10.24 -7.29 -14.66
C THR A 116 10.37 -7.95 -13.30
N VAL A 117 9.50 -8.92 -13.05
CA VAL A 117 9.48 -9.76 -11.85
C VAL A 117 9.46 -11.23 -12.28
N MET A 118 10.26 -12.04 -11.59
CA MET A 118 10.42 -13.46 -11.84
C MET A 118 10.37 -14.19 -10.51
N ASP A 119 9.70 -15.33 -10.46
CA ASP A 119 9.78 -16.20 -9.29
C ASP A 119 11.09 -17.00 -9.30
N LYS A 120 11.46 -17.53 -8.14
CA LYS A 120 12.72 -18.26 -7.96
C LYS A 120 12.88 -19.49 -8.86
N SER A 121 11.79 -20.16 -9.23
CA SER A 121 11.88 -21.34 -10.11
C SER A 121 12.34 -20.97 -11.52
N GLN A 122 12.01 -19.77 -11.98
CA GLN A 122 12.42 -19.23 -13.27
C GLN A 122 13.79 -18.56 -13.29
N LEU A 123 14.53 -18.63 -12.18
CA LEU A 123 15.93 -18.20 -12.18
C LEU A 123 16.86 -19.33 -12.62
N LYS A 124 16.44 -20.58 -12.42
CA LYS A 124 17.23 -21.73 -12.85
C LYS A 124 17.36 -21.72 -14.37
N GLU A 125 18.58 -21.92 -14.86
CA GLU A 125 18.90 -22.07 -16.28
C GLU A 125 18.61 -20.83 -17.15
N ASN A 126 18.36 -19.67 -16.54
CA ASN A 126 18.12 -18.41 -17.25
C ASN A 126 19.38 -17.54 -17.24
N VAL A 127 19.67 -16.91 -18.38
CA VAL A 127 20.80 -15.99 -18.55
C VAL A 127 20.26 -14.57 -18.67
N PHE A 128 20.70 -13.70 -17.76
CA PHE A 128 20.37 -12.27 -17.78
C PHE A 128 21.59 -11.49 -18.24
N THR A 129 21.37 -10.58 -19.18
CA THR A 129 22.40 -9.67 -19.71
C THR A 129 22.02 -8.23 -19.43
N ASN A 130 22.94 -7.30 -19.70
CA ASN A 130 22.72 -5.86 -19.49
C ASN A 130 22.38 -5.52 -18.04
N ILE A 131 23.02 -6.20 -17.10
CA ILE A 131 22.93 -5.95 -15.66
C ILE A 131 24.28 -5.43 -15.19
N ASP A 132 24.30 -4.25 -14.60
CA ASP A 132 25.52 -3.62 -14.07
C ASP A 132 25.81 -4.07 -12.64
N ALA A 133 24.76 -4.40 -11.87
CA ALA A 133 24.87 -4.82 -10.48
C ALA A 133 23.84 -5.89 -10.11
N ALA A 134 24.20 -6.72 -9.13
CA ALA A 134 23.27 -7.63 -8.48
C ALA A 134 23.27 -7.37 -6.97
N VAL A 135 22.08 -7.32 -6.38
CA VAL A 135 21.88 -7.11 -4.94
C VAL A 135 21.00 -8.23 -4.40
N LEU A 136 21.45 -8.88 -3.33
CA LEU A 136 20.72 -9.92 -2.61
C LEU A 136 20.13 -9.32 -1.32
N VAL A 137 18.84 -9.53 -1.06
CA VAL A 137 18.07 -8.93 0.05
C VAL A 137 17.21 -9.93 0.82
#